data_AF-A0A8T6NMS2-F1
#
_entry.id   AF-A0A8T6NMS2-F1
#
_cell.length_a   1.000
_cell.length_b   1.000
_cell.length_c   1.000
_cell.angle_alpha   90.00
_cell.angle_beta   90.00
_cell.angle_gamma   90.00
#
_symmetry.space_group_name_H-M   'P 1'
#
loop_
_entity.id
_entity.type
_entity.pdbx_description
1 polymer ?
#
loop_
_entity_poly.entity_id
_entity_poly.type
_entity_poly.pdbx_seq_one_letter_code
_entity_poly.pdbx_strand_id
1 'polypeptide(L)'
;MTEVTYNQFRSLHKGTPQAKVSKLWKKYKNGKYKLPKVKEASEEITVPVGVVEVNIKPGEDESYGTEDDEVVIRKLGSGDKSEKAPKEAPSSSDEPSPLAKCNEYERYRRELRRFPYKYNEEETNKILARMTQYADETRPEWYVCEPTDSWKIWFGPTRDCLLINTTRQLAFKVDRDWWKDNYQTTIYVDRELLNDPTHIETEKMRYARKKQYIPRTPVVGLECKLPQTVKDIKMRGGFAGDR
;
A
#
# COMPACT_ATOMS: atom_id res chain seq x y z
N MET A 1 -33.51 -31.14 20.26
CA MET A 1 -32.18 -31.39 19.65
C MET A 1 -32.23 -30.85 18.22
N THR A 2 -31.21 -30.12 17.76
CA THR A 2 -31.17 -29.56 16.40
C THR A 2 -30.84 -30.63 15.38
N GLU A 3 -31.60 -30.70 14.28
CA GLU A 3 -31.47 -31.74 13.25
C GLU A 3 -30.22 -31.58 12.37
N VAL A 4 -29.63 -30.38 12.36
CA VAL A 4 -28.52 -30.01 11.46
C VAL A 4 -27.39 -29.39 12.27
N THR A 5 -26.13 -29.68 11.91
CA THR A 5 -24.95 -29.07 12.53
C THR A 5 -24.73 -27.64 12.03
N TYR A 6 -24.01 -26.79 12.78
CA TYR A 6 -23.77 -25.40 12.35
C TYR A 6 -23.09 -25.28 10.97
N ASN A 7 -22.21 -26.23 10.63
CA ASN A 7 -21.53 -26.25 9.33
C ASN A 7 -22.49 -26.55 8.18
N GLN A 8 -23.42 -27.49 8.37
CA GLN A 8 -24.50 -27.78 7.41
C GLN A 8 -25.54 -26.64 7.35
N PHE A 9 -25.78 -25.95 8.45
CA PHE A 9 -26.62 -24.75 8.46
C PHE A 9 -26.00 -23.60 7.66
N ARG A 10 -24.68 -23.41 7.81
CA ARG A 10 -23.92 -22.39 7.09
C ARG A 10 -23.86 -22.69 5.60
N SER A 11 -23.75 -23.96 5.19
CA SER A 11 -23.72 -24.32 3.76
C SER A 11 -25.05 -24.06 3.05
N LEU A 12 -26.18 -24.10 3.76
CA LEU A 12 -27.50 -23.69 3.24
C LEU A 12 -27.65 -22.18 3.08
N HIS A 13 -26.76 -21.40 3.72
CA HIS A 13 -26.74 -19.94 3.71
C HIS A 13 -25.43 -19.40 3.12
N LYS A 14 -24.92 -20.05 2.07
CA LYS A 14 -23.78 -19.54 1.30
C LYS A 14 -24.11 -18.17 0.72
N GLY A 15 -23.16 -17.24 0.80
CA GLY A 15 -23.32 -15.86 0.32
C GLY A 15 -23.90 -14.86 1.32
N THR A 16 -24.42 -15.31 2.47
CA THR A 16 -24.86 -14.38 3.52
C THR A 16 -23.71 -14.01 4.47
N PRO A 17 -23.56 -12.73 4.89
CA PRO A 17 -22.56 -12.33 5.88
C PRO A 17 -22.65 -13.14 7.17
N GLN A 18 -21.50 -13.54 7.74
CA GLN A 18 -21.41 -14.43 8.91
C GLN A 18 -22.24 -13.97 10.12
N ALA A 19 -22.33 -12.64 10.34
CA ALA A 19 -23.14 -12.06 11.41
C ALA A 19 -24.65 -12.35 11.26
N LYS A 20 -25.16 -12.42 10.02
CA LYS A 20 -26.56 -12.76 9.73
C LYS A 20 -26.80 -14.26 9.90
N VAL A 21 -25.85 -15.11 9.47
CA VAL A 21 -25.93 -16.57 9.65
C VAL A 21 -25.96 -16.96 11.14
N SER A 22 -25.15 -16.30 11.97
CA SER A 22 -25.15 -16.53 13.42
C SER A 22 -26.48 -16.15 14.09
N LYS A 23 -27.10 -15.04 13.67
CA LYS A 23 -28.44 -14.65 14.13
C LYS A 23 -29.52 -15.66 13.69
N LEU A 24 -29.45 -16.16 12.46
CA LEU A 24 -30.36 -17.18 11.93
C LEU A 24 -30.19 -18.53 12.65
N TRP A 25 -28.97 -18.90 13.00
CA TRP A 25 -28.68 -20.11 13.77
C TRP A 25 -29.29 -20.06 15.18
N LYS A 26 -29.20 -18.91 15.86
CA LYS A 26 -29.87 -18.71 17.16
C LYS A 26 -31.39 -18.84 17.02
N LYS A 27 -31.97 -18.29 15.95
CA LYS A 27 -33.41 -18.42 15.66
C LYS A 27 -33.83 -19.87 15.34
N TYR A 28 -32.99 -20.62 14.64
CA TYR A 28 -33.18 -22.05 14.35
C TYR A 28 -33.17 -22.89 15.63
N LYS A 29 -32.19 -22.67 16.51
CA LYS A 29 -32.12 -23.32 17.84
C LYS A 29 -33.35 -23.03 18.69
N ASN A 30 -33.90 -21.82 18.58
CA ASN A 30 -35.08 -21.39 19.31
C ASN A 30 -36.40 -21.79 18.62
N GLY A 31 -36.35 -22.59 17.55
CA GLY A 31 -37.54 -23.07 16.81
C GLY A 31 -38.28 -21.99 15.99
N LYS A 32 -37.77 -20.76 15.96
CA LYS A 32 -38.37 -19.61 15.24
C LYS A 32 -37.97 -19.54 13.77
N TYR A 33 -37.18 -20.49 13.29
CA TYR A 33 -36.71 -20.57 11.91
C TYR A 33 -36.74 -22.02 11.44
N LYS A 34 -37.35 -22.26 10.28
CA LYS A 34 -37.37 -23.58 9.63
C LYS A 34 -36.40 -23.56 8.45
N LEU A 35 -35.65 -24.63 8.28
CA LEU A 35 -34.70 -24.76 7.17
C LEU A 35 -35.44 -24.71 5.83
N PRO A 36 -34.90 -24.00 4.82
CA PRO A 36 -35.43 -24.09 3.47
C PRO A 36 -35.33 -25.55 3.00
N LYS A 37 -36.45 -26.17 2.64
CA LYS A 37 -36.43 -27.45 1.94
C LYS A 37 -35.75 -27.21 0.60
N VAL A 38 -34.66 -27.94 0.34
CA VAL A 38 -33.94 -27.90 -0.93
C VAL A 38 -34.94 -28.28 -2.02
N LYS A 39 -35.38 -27.30 -2.82
CA LYS A 39 -36.08 -27.53 -4.07
C LYS A 39 -35.03 -27.54 -5.17
N GLU A 40 -35.06 -28.61 -5.95
CA GLU A 40 -34.33 -28.77 -7.20
C GLU A 40 -34.72 -27.66 -8.19
N ALA A 41 -33.83 -27.45 -9.15
CA ALA A 41 -33.83 -26.38 -10.13
C ALA A 41 -35.17 -26.19 -10.88
N SER A 42 -35.58 -24.93 -10.99
CA SER A 42 -36.27 -24.42 -12.18
C SER A 42 -36.08 -22.91 -12.26
N GLU A 43 -35.68 -22.50 -13.45
CA GLU A 43 -35.56 -21.13 -13.95
C GLU A 43 -36.86 -20.33 -13.74
N GLU A 44 -36.75 -19.04 -13.43
CA GLU A 44 -37.43 -17.95 -14.14
C GLU A 44 -37.11 -16.62 -13.47
N ILE A 45 -36.47 -15.74 -14.26
CA ILE A 45 -36.26 -14.34 -13.96
C ILE A 45 -37.53 -13.61 -14.36
N THR A 46 -38.24 -13.04 -13.40
CA THR A 46 -39.24 -11.98 -13.65
C THR A 46 -39.01 -10.85 -12.67
N VAL A 47 -38.51 -9.72 -13.19
CA VAL A 47 -38.35 -8.46 -12.47
C VAL A 47 -39.57 -7.59 -12.77
N PRO A 48 -40.34 -7.11 -11.77
CA PRO A 48 -41.19 -5.96 -11.96
C PRO A 48 -40.43 -4.66 -11.64
N VAL A 49 -40.56 -3.72 -12.57
CA VAL A 49 -40.08 -2.34 -12.56
C VAL A 49 -41.04 -1.44 -11.76
N GLY A 50 -40.49 -0.47 -11.02
CA GLY A 50 -41.20 0.65 -10.37
C GLY A 50 -41.68 0.34 -8.95
N VAL A 51 -41.56 1.19 -7.93
CA VAL A 51 -41.65 2.66 -7.89
C VAL A 51 -40.84 3.17 -6.68
N VAL A 52 -40.32 4.40 -6.84
CA VAL A 52 -39.62 5.27 -5.89
C VAL A 52 -40.47 5.56 -4.64
N GLU A 53 -39.87 5.64 -3.45
CA GLU A 53 -40.21 6.70 -2.48
C GLU A 53 -39.14 6.87 -1.39
N VAL A 54 -38.67 8.10 -1.29
CA VAL A 54 -37.79 8.64 -0.26
C VAL A 54 -38.64 8.97 0.96
N ASN A 55 -38.18 8.60 2.16
CA ASN A 55 -38.67 9.21 3.39
C ASN A 55 -37.52 9.46 4.37
N ILE A 56 -37.17 10.74 4.48
CA ILE A 56 -36.38 11.31 5.57
C ILE A 56 -37.37 11.97 6.52
N LYS A 57 -37.31 11.61 7.82
CA LYS A 57 -37.31 12.57 8.93
C LYS A 57 -36.54 11.96 10.11
N PRO A 58 -35.46 12.59 10.58
CA PRO A 58 -34.97 12.43 11.94
C PRO A 58 -35.61 13.49 12.85
N GLY A 59 -35.97 13.07 14.04
CA GLY A 59 -36.42 13.85 15.18
C GLY A 59 -36.75 12.83 16.28
N GLU A 60 -36.56 13.06 17.56
CA GLU A 60 -36.14 14.23 18.33
C GLU A 60 -35.75 13.60 19.67
N ASP A 61 -34.50 13.84 20.10
CA ASP A 61 -33.88 13.69 21.42
C ASP A 61 -34.43 12.68 22.45
N GLU A 62 -33.51 11.90 23.04
CA GLU A 62 -33.48 11.68 24.50
C GLU A 62 -32.09 11.16 24.94
N SER A 63 -31.24 12.15 25.25
CA SER A 63 -30.22 12.19 26.30
C SER A 63 -29.46 10.91 26.71
N TYR A 64 -28.13 11.00 26.70
CA TYR A 64 -27.37 10.95 27.95
C TYR A 64 -25.99 11.62 27.73
N GLY A 65 -25.94 12.92 27.98
CA GLY A 65 -24.72 13.66 28.26
C GLY A 65 -24.75 13.98 29.75
N THR A 66 -23.86 13.35 30.51
CA THR A 66 -23.44 13.89 31.80
C THR A 66 -22.11 14.59 31.56
N GLU A 67 -22.13 15.82 32.03
CA GLU A 67 -21.10 16.84 32.13
C GLU A 67 -19.73 16.33 32.61
N ASP A 68 -18.74 17.18 32.33
CA ASP A 68 -17.39 17.22 32.91
C ASP A 68 -16.33 16.31 32.29
N ASP A 69 -15.63 16.84 31.29
CA ASP A 69 -14.17 16.75 31.22
C ASP A 69 -13.59 17.84 30.30
N GLU A 70 -13.41 19.04 30.87
CA GLU A 70 -12.58 20.11 30.31
C GLU A 70 -11.11 19.71 30.38
N VAL A 71 -10.50 19.41 29.23
CA VAL A 71 -9.05 19.17 29.16
C VAL A 71 -8.31 20.51 29.09
N VAL A 72 -7.89 20.97 30.27
CA VAL A 72 -6.99 22.11 30.48
C VAL A 72 -5.56 21.73 30.06
N ILE A 73 -5.07 22.28 28.93
CA ILE A 73 -3.65 22.21 28.58
C ILE A 73 -2.91 23.39 29.20
N ARG A 74 -2.05 23.09 30.17
CA ARG A 74 -1.22 24.02 30.94
C ARG A 74 -0.20 24.75 30.05
N LYS A 75 -0.11 26.07 30.22
CA LYS A 75 1.09 26.88 29.94
C LYS A 75 2.09 26.72 31.08
N LEU A 76 3.36 26.46 30.75
CA LEU A 76 4.53 26.86 31.54
C LEU A 76 5.59 27.40 30.56
N GLY A 77 5.86 28.71 30.62
CA GLY A 77 7.19 29.25 30.31
C GLY A 77 8.18 28.78 31.39
N SER A 78 9.50 28.93 31.29
CA SER A 78 10.30 29.97 30.64
C SER A 78 11.79 29.62 30.73
N GLY A 79 12.58 30.01 29.72
CA GLY A 79 14.02 30.37 29.79
C GLY A 79 15.04 29.21 29.74
N ASP A 80 16.18 29.28 29.04
CA ASP A 80 16.81 30.39 28.30
C ASP A 80 17.94 29.84 27.36
N LYS A 81 18.18 30.56 26.24
CA LYS A 81 19.36 30.71 25.34
C LYS A 81 20.34 29.53 25.12
N SER A 82 20.72 29.15 23.90
CA SER A 82 21.36 29.84 22.76
C SER A 82 21.61 28.74 21.70
N GLU A 83 21.69 28.90 20.37
CA GLU A 83 22.43 29.84 19.55
C GLU A 83 21.89 29.77 18.10
N LYS A 84 22.07 30.86 17.36
CA LYS A 84 21.32 31.25 16.16
C LYS A 84 22.08 30.81 14.90
N ALA A 85 21.48 29.97 14.05
CA ALA A 85 21.91 29.78 12.66
C ALA A 85 20.87 30.39 11.70
N PRO A 86 21.28 30.97 10.55
CA PRO A 86 20.43 31.87 9.77
C PRO A 86 19.28 31.13 9.09
N LYS A 87 18.06 31.67 9.24
CA LYS A 87 16.91 31.31 8.40
C LYS A 87 17.13 31.92 7.02
N GLU A 88 17.40 31.08 6.03
CA GLU A 88 17.14 31.44 4.64
C GLU A 88 15.63 31.69 4.47
N ALA A 89 15.32 32.81 3.83
CA ALA A 89 13.97 33.26 3.55
C ALA A 89 13.26 32.30 2.55
N PRO A 90 11.93 32.19 2.62
CA PRO A 90 11.16 31.39 1.66
C PRO A 90 11.20 32.06 0.29
N SER A 91 11.88 31.45 -0.67
CA SER A 91 11.77 31.85 -2.07
C SER A 91 10.42 31.39 -2.61
N SER A 92 9.57 32.37 -2.91
CA SER A 92 8.31 32.25 -3.62
C SER A 92 8.50 31.65 -5.03
N SER A 93 8.15 30.38 -5.16
CA SER A 93 7.63 29.76 -6.39
C SER A 93 6.94 28.46 -5.95
N ASP A 94 5.63 28.37 -6.14
CA ASP A 94 4.75 27.30 -5.61
C ASP A 94 4.97 25.89 -6.21
N GLU A 95 6.15 25.62 -6.78
CA GLU A 95 6.56 24.31 -7.25
C GLU A 95 7.34 23.59 -6.13
N PRO A 96 6.84 22.47 -5.60
CA PRO A 96 7.57 21.71 -4.59
C PRO A 96 8.90 21.21 -5.18
N SER A 97 10.00 21.44 -4.46
CA SER A 97 11.34 20.96 -4.83
C SER A 97 11.33 19.46 -5.23
N PRO A 98 12.17 19.00 -6.18
CA PRO A 98 12.23 17.58 -6.58
C PRO A 98 12.40 16.62 -5.40
N LEU A 99 13.12 17.05 -4.36
CA LEU A 99 13.28 16.28 -3.13
C LEU A 99 11.97 16.19 -2.33
N ALA A 100 11.17 17.25 -2.29
CA ALA A 100 9.86 17.26 -1.64
C ALA A 100 8.89 16.29 -2.33
N LYS A 101 8.90 16.24 -3.67
CA LYS A 101 8.12 15.28 -4.47
C LYS A 101 8.53 13.82 -4.16
N CYS A 102 9.83 13.55 -4.02
CA CYS A 102 10.32 12.23 -3.59
C CYS A 102 9.85 11.85 -2.17
N ASN A 103 9.82 12.81 -1.24
CA ASN A 103 9.37 12.58 0.13
C ASN A 103 7.86 12.30 0.21
N GLU A 104 7.06 13.04 -0.56
CA GLU A 104 5.61 12.81 -0.68
C GLU A 104 5.31 11.43 -1.29
N TYR A 105 6.05 11.03 -2.32
CA TYR A 105 5.97 9.67 -2.89
C TYR A 105 6.19 8.58 -1.83
N GLU A 106 7.26 8.70 -1.05
CA GLU A 106 7.55 7.73 0.02
C GLU A 106 6.51 7.77 1.14
N ARG A 107 5.90 8.93 1.41
CA ARG A 107 4.80 9.04 2.38
C ARG A 107 3.60 8.22 1.93
N TYR A 108 3.12 8.45 0.71
CA TYR A 108 1.99 7.71 0.14
C TYR A 108 2.26 6.22 0.07
N ARG A 109 3.45 5.82 -0.38
CA ARG A 109 3.87 4.43 -0.42
C ARG A 109 3.78 3.75 0.95
N ARG A 110 4.34 4.39 1.99
CA ARG A 110 4.31 3.84 3.36
C ARG A 110 2.92 3.80 3.92
N GLU A 111 2.08 4.79 3.61
CA GLU A 111 0.70 4.86 4.05
C GLU A 111 -0.14 3.72 3.47
N LEU A 112 -0.05 3.49 2.15
CA LEU A 112 -0.72 2.37 1.47
C LEU A 112 -0.29 1.01 2.04
N ARG A 113 1.01 0.84 2.30
CA ARG A 113 1.54 -0.41 2.87
C ARG A 113 1.11 -0.63 4.32
N ARG A 114 1.14 0.42 5.14
CA ARG A 114 0.87 0.32 6.59
C ARG A 114 -0.62 0.21 6.88
N PHE A 115 -1.46 0.87 6.08
CA PHE A 115 -2.90 0.94 6.28
C PHE A 115 -3.68 0.58 5.01
N PRO A 116 -3.58 -0.68 4.53
CA PRO A 116 -4.24 -1.09 3.29
C PRO A 116 -5.77 -1.04 3.37
N TYR A 117 -6.34 -1.09 4.57
CA TYR A 117 -7.79 -1.07 4.82
C TYR A 117 -8.36 0.36 4.96
N LYS A 118 -7.51 1.39 4.98
CA LYS A 118 -7.94 2.78 5.20
C LYS A 118 -8.58 3.39 3.96
N TYR A 119 -8.21 2.90 2.78
CA TYR A 119 -8.62 3.47 1.50
C TYR A 119 -9.52 2.51 0.74
N ASN A 120 -10.49 3.09 0.04
CA ASN A 120 -11.25 2.36 -0.96
C ASN A 120 -10.39 2.12 -2.22
N GLU A 121 -10.85 1.24 -3.12
CA GLU A 121 -10.14 0.91 -4.36
C GLU A 121 -9.93 2.15 -5.24
N GLU A 122 -10.95 3.00 -5.38
CA GLU A 122 -10.85 4.25 -6.14
C GLU A 122 -9.84 5.25 -5.54
N GLU A 123 -9.79 5.35 -4.22
CA GLU A 123 -8.85 6.23 -3.52
C GLU A 123 -7.42 5.71 -3.64
N THR A 124 -7.25 4.39 -3.53
CA THR A 124 -5.98 3.71 -3.76
C THR A 124 -5.47 3.99 -5.17
N ASN A 125 -6.32 3.87 -6.18
CA ASN A 125 -5.97 4.18 -7.56
C ASN A 125 -5.60 5.66 -7.76
N LYS A 126 -6.28 6.59 -7.09
CA LYS A 126 -5.91 8.02 -7.10
C LYS A 126 -4.53 8.24 -6.48
N ILE A 127 -4.24 7.59 -5.35
CA ILE A 127 -2.93 7.68 -4.69
C ILE A 127 -1.84 7.08 -5.58
N LEU A 128 -2.08 5.91 -6.18
CA LEU A 128 -1.15 5.28 -7.11
C LEU A 128 -0.88 6.16 -8.34
N ALA A 129 -1.92 6.77 -8.92
CA ALA A 129 -1.76 7.71 -10.03
C ALA A 129 -0.93 8.94 -9.64
N ARG A 130 -1.15 9.50 -8.44
CA ARG A 130 -0.32 10.58 -7.88
C ARG A 130 1.14 10.15 -7.67
N MET A 131 1.36 8.94 -7.18
CA MET A 131 2.70 8.38 -7.04
C MET A 131 3.40 8.24 -8.40
N THR A 132 2.69 7.78 -9.44
CA THR A 132 3.23 7.70 -10.80
C THR A 132 3.59 9.08 -11.35
N GLN A 133 2.75 10.10 -11.13
CA GLN A 133 3.04 11.49 -11.51
C GLN A 133 4.34 11.99 -10.86
N TYR A 134 4.49 11.83 -9.54
CA TYR A 134 5.73 12.21 -8.87
C TYR A 134 6.93 11.41 -9.36
N ALA A 135 6.74 10.15 -9.74
CA ALA A 135 7.81 9.35 -10.29
C ALA A 135 8.28 9.89 -11.64
N ASP A 136 7.36 10.21 -12.55
CA ASP A 136 7.69 10.79 -13.85
C ASP A 136 8.38 12.15 -13.74
N GLU A 137 7.96 13.01 -12.80
CA GLU A 137 8.56 14.32 -12.57
C GLU A 137 9.96 14.27 -11.92
N THR A 138 10.25 13.21 -11.15
CA THR A 138 11.54 13.04 -10.45
C THR A 138 12.53 12.17 -11.21
N ARG A 139 12.06 11.46 -12.24
CA ARG A 139 12.88 10.63 -13.12
C ARG A 139 13.67 11.52 -14.10
N PRO A 140 14.98 11.29 -14.29
CA PRO A 140 15.72 11.95 -15.35
C PRO A 140 15.15 11.62 -16.73
N GLU A 141 15.01 12.63 -17.61
CA GLU A 141 14.43 12.46 -18.95
C GLU A 141 15.15 11.41 -19.81
N TRP A 142 16.46 11.27 -19.65
CA TRP A 142 17.27 10.29 -20.37
C TRP A 142 17.14 8.86 -19.85
N TYR A 143 16.54 8.66 -18.67
CA TYR A 143 16.47 7.36 -18.04
C TYR A 143 15.29 6.56 -18.58
N VAL A 144 15.61 5.50 -19.31
CA VAL A 144 14.66 4.49 -19.78
C VAL A 144 15.13 3.13 -19.28
N CYS A 145 14.27 2.45 -18.51
CA CYS A 145 14.56 1.11 -18.02
C CYS A 145 14.19 0.06 -19.07
N GLU A 146 15.13 -0.84 -19.34
CA GLU A 146 14.94 -2.03 -20.17
C GLU A 146 14.88 -3.30 -19.31
N PRO A 147 14.13 -4.34 -19.71
CA PRO A 147 14.10 -5.62 -19.01
C PRO A 147 15.46 -6.34 -18.94
N THR A 148 16.37 -6.00 -19.85
CA THR A 148 17.73 -6.55 -19.95
C THR A 148 18.77 -5.76 -19.16
N ASP A 149 18.37 -4.66 -18.52
CA ASP A 149 19.28 -3.88 -17.68
C ASP A 149 19.83 -4.77 -16.55
N SER A 150 21.11 -4.57 -16.24
CA SER A 150 21.76 -5.23 -15.12
C SER A 150 21.53 -4.44 -13.84
N TRP A 151 21.20 -5.16 -12.77
CA TRP A 151 20.85 -4.57 -11.49
C TRP A 151 21.74 -5.10 -10.38
N LYS A 152 22.07 -4.22 -9.45
CA LYS A 152 22.81 -4.55 -8.23
C LYS A 152 22.09 -3.94 -7.04
N ILE A 153 21.94 -4.70 -5.97
CA ILE A 153 21.40 -4.20 -4.71
C ILE A 153 22.42 -4.37 -3.59
N TRP A 154 22.64 -3.28 -2.88
CA TRP A 154 23.42 -3.24 -1.66
C TRP A 154 22.49 -3.22 -0.46
N PHE A 155 22.59 -4.23 0.39
CA PHE A 155 21.87 -4.31 1.66
C PHE A 155 22.76 -3.74 2.76
N GLY A 156 22.29 -2.70 3.44
CA GLY A 156 22.97 -2.20 4.62
C GLY A 156 22.79 -3.11 5.83
N PRO A 157 23.50 -2.82 6.93
CA PRO A 157 23.30 -3.49 8.21
C PRO A 157 21.89 -3.21 8.79
N THR A 158 21.30 -2.06 8.44
CA THR A 158 19.97 -1.61 8.89
C THR A 158 18.89 -1.95 7.83
N ARG A 159 17.87 -1.09 7.71
CA ARG A 159 16.81 -1.20 6.69
C ARG A 159 17.19 -0.54 5.36
N ASP A 160 18.17 0.36 5.37
CA ASP A 160 18.58 1.12 4.20
C ASP A 160 19.27 0.20 3.18
N CYS A 161 18.82 0.30 1.93
CA CYS A 161 19.36 -0.41 0.80
C CYS A 161 19.59 0.59 -0.35
N LEU A 162 20.55 0.28 -1.21
CA LEU A 162 20.82 1.04 -2.42
C LEU A 162 20.62 0.11 -3.61
N LEU A 163 19.64 0.43 -4.46
CA LEU A 163 19.42 -0.29 -5.70
C LEU A 163 20.06 0.49 -6.84
N ILE A 164 20.89 -0.18 -7.63
CA ILE A 164 21.70 0.42 -8.68
C ILE A 164 21.39 -0.30 -9.99
N ASN A 165 20.99 0.45 -11.00
CA ASN A 165 20.99 -0.01 -12.38
C ASN A 165 22.41 0.19 -12.94
N THR A 166 23.16 -0.89 -13.09
CA THR A 166 24.57 -0.84 -13.50
C THR A 166 24.73 -0.56 -14.99
N THR A 167 23.73 -0.89 -15.82
CA THR A 167 23.73 -0.57 -17.25
C THR A 167 23.54 0.93 -17.49
N ARG A 168 22.57 1.54 -16.81
CA ARG A 168 22.18 2.95 -16.99
C ARG A 168 22.84 3.91 -15.98
N GLN A 169 23.58 3.38 -15.01
CA GLN A 169 24.29 4.15 -13.99
C GLN A 169 23.35 5.07 -13.18
N LEU A 170 22.21 4.53 -12.74
CA LEU A 170 21.24 5.25 -11.91
C LEU A 170 21.01 4.49 -10.60
N ALA A 171 20.97 5.22 -9.49
CA ALA A 171 20.77 4.64 -8.16
C ALA A 171 19.49 5.16 -7.50
N PHE A 172 18.78 4.25 -6.83
CA PHE A 172 17.54 4.51 -6.09
C PHE A 172 17.72 4.22 -4.61
N LYS A 173 17.13 5.07 -3.77
CA LYS A 173 16.95 4.75 -2.36
C LYS A 173 15.91 3.64 -2.21
N VAL A 174 16.26 2.55 -1.55
CA VAL A 174 15.33 1.45 -1.32
C VAL A 174 15.38 1.00 0.14
N ASP A 175 14.27 0.51 0.65
CA ASP A 175 14.22 -0.13 1.97
C ASP A 175 14.16 -1.66 1.80
N ARG A 176 14.73 -2.40 2.74
CA ARG A 176 14.71 -3.88 2.72
C ARG A 176 13.28 -4.45 2.64
N ASP A 177 12.32 -3.74 3.22
CA ASP A 177 10.89 -4.06 3.14
C ASP A 177 10.35 -3.97 1.71
N TRP A 178 10.66 -2.89 0.99
CA TRP A 178 10.26 -2.75 -0.41
C TRP A 178 10.82 -3.89 -1.25
N TRP A 179 12.08 -4.24 -1.01
CA TRP A 179 12.76 -5.30 -1.74
C TRP A 179 12.08 -6.64 -1.53
N LYS A 180 11.75 -6.97 -0.28
CA LYS A 180 11.05 -8.21 0.06
C LYS A 180 9.68 -8.28 -0.60
N ASP A 181 8.92 -7.20 -0.58
CA ASP A 181 7.56 -7.17 -1.11
C ASP A 181 7.52 -7.34 -2.65
N ASN A 182 8.56 -6.91 -3.38
CA ASN A 182 8.53 -6.84 -4.85
C ASN A 182 9.48 -7.81 -5.58
N TYR A 183 10.66 -8.09 -5.03
CA TYR A 183 11.76 -8.72 -5.77
C TYR A 183 12.56 -9.74 -4.97
N GLN A 184 12.01 -10.28 -3.87
CA GLN A 184 12.73 -11.22 -3.00
C GLN A 184 13.30 -12.44 -3.76
N THR A 185 12.56 -12.94 -4.75
CA THR A 185 12.86 -14.16 -5.52
C THR A 185 13.57 -13.89 -6.84
N THR A 186 13.82 -12.63 -7.20
CA THR A 186 14.44 -12.30 -8.49
C THR A 186 15.90 -12.78 -8.55
N ILE A 187 16.31 -13.36 -9.67
CA ILE A 187 17.65 -13.96 -9.84
C ILE A 187 18.61 -13.08 -10.64
N TYR A 188 18.11 -12.05 -11.34
CA TYR A 188 18.91 -11.20 -12.24
C TYR A 188 19.51 -9.98 -11.56
N VAL A 189 19.78 -10.09 -10.26
CA VAL A 189 20.27 -8.98 -9.45
C VAL A 189 21.45 -9.46 -8.64
N ASP A 190 22.57 -8.75 -8.78
CA ASP A 190 23.72 -8.95 -7.92
C ASP A 190 23.43 -8.41 -6.52
N ARG A 191 23.61 -9.24 -5.49
CA ARG A 191 23.20 -8.95 -4.11
C ARG A 191 24.45 -8.89 -3.25
N GLU A 192 24.73 -7.71 -2.70
CA GLU A 192 25.83 -7.53 -1.75
C GLU A 192 25.27 -7.14 -0.39
N LEU A 193 25.71 -7.85 0.65
CA LEU A 193 25.45 -7.48 2.04
C LEU A 193 26.65 -6.71 2.56
N LEU A 194 26.40 -5.47 2.99
CA LEU A 194 27.43 -4.59 3.53
C LEU A 194 27.33 -4.59 5.04
N ASN A 195 28.48 -4.73 5.69
CA ASN A 195 28.58 -4.67 7.15
C ASN A 195 28.54 -3.23 7.66
N ASP A 196 29.16 -2.31 6.93
CA ASP A 196 29.28 -0.90 7.34
C ASP A 196 28.31 0.00 6.55
N PRO A 197 27.55 0.87 7.24
CA PRO A 197 26.58 1.77 6.60
C PRO A 197 27.25 2.88 5.77
N THR A 198 28.52 3.18 6.04
CA THR A 198 29.31 4.23 5.38
C THR A 198 29.49 3.97 3.88
N HIS A 199 29.54 2.71 3.46
CA HIS A 199 29.69 2.33 2.05
C HIS A 199 28.45 2.75 1.23
N ILE A 200 27.25 2.56 1.79
CA ILE A 200 26.01 3.00 1.14
C ILE A 200 25.97 4.51 1.01
N GLU A 201 26.31 5.24 2.06
CA GLU A 201 26.29 6.71 2.02
C GLU A 201 27.34 7.26 1.05
N THR A 202 28.54 6.68 1.02
CA THR A 202 29.60 7.07 0.08
C THR A 202 29.16 6.88 -1.37
N GLU A 203 28.56 5.73 -1.67
CA GLU A 203 28.10 5.40 -3.03
C GLU A 203 26.89 6.25 -3.43
N LYS A 204 25.95 6.47 -2.51
CA LYS A 204 24.85 7.42 -2.67
C LYS A 204 25.37 8.82 -3.01
N MET A 205 26.37 9.31 -2.27
CA MET A 205 26.98 10.61 -2.55
C MET A 205 27.70 10.64 -3.90
N ARG A 206 28.30 9.52 -4.33
CA ARG A 206 28.90 9.38 -5.67
C ARG A 206 27.87 9.57 -6.78
N TYR A 207 26.71 8.93 -6.69
CA TYR A 207 25.62 9.09 -7.66
C TYR A 207 24.92 10.45 -7.53
N ALA A 208 24.77 10.97 -6.32
CA ALA A 208 24.16 12.28 -6.08
C ALA A 208 24.99 13.42 -6.72
N ARG A 209 26.32 13.36 -6.63
CA ARG A 209 27.22 14.33 -7.31
C ARG A 209 27.04 14.31 -8.83
N LYS A 210 26.69 13.16 -9.41
CA LYS A 210 26.41 13.01 -10.84
C LYS A 210 24.96 13.33 -11.22
N LYS A 211 24.11 13.74 -10.26
CA LYS A 211 22.65 13.88 -10.44
C LYS A 211 21.98 12.59 -10.94
N GLN A 212 22.55 11.44 -10.55
CA GLN A 212 22.11 10.08 -10.92
C GLN A 212 21.56 9.30 -9.71
N TYR A 213 21.22 10.01 -8.65
CA TYR A 213 20.62 9.43 -7.45
C TYR A 213 19.21 9.94 -7.25
N ILE A 214 18.26 9.01 -7.11
CA ILE A 214 16.87 9.30 -6.83
C ILE A 214 16.57 8.91 -5.38
N PRO A 215 16.23 9.86 -4.49
CA PRO A 215 16.02 9.61 -3.06
C PRO A 215 14.64 9.00 -2.73
N ARG A 216 14.11 8.15 -3.61
CA ARG A 216 12.87 7.37 -3.43
C ARG A 216 13.02 5.97 -4.05
N THR A 217 12.11 5.09 -3.70
CA THR A 217 11.97 3.77 -4.33
C THR A 217 11.51 3.91 -5.78
N PRO A 218 11.98 3.03 -6.68
CA PRO A 218 11.56 3.06 -8.07
C PRO A 218 10.13 2.52 -8.21
N VAL A 219 9.44 2.97 -9.25
CA VAL A 219 8.16 2.38 -9.64
C VAL A 219 8.40 1.03 -10.32
N VAL A 220 7.79 -0.01 -9.76
CA VAL A 220 7.85 -1.38 -10.28
C VAL A 220 7.26 -1.44 -11.69
N GLY A 221 7.93 -2.12 -12.61
CA GLY A 221 7.48 -2.30 -14.00
C GLY A 221 7.74 -1.11 -14.93
N LEU A 222 7.97 0.09 -14.39
CA LEU A 222 8.31 1.29 -15.16
C LEU A 222 9.80 1.63 -15.07
N GLU A 223 10.28 1.86 -13.84
CA GLU A 223 11.66 2.28 -13.56
C GLU A 223 12.53 1.11 -13.13
N CYS A 224 11.92 0.05 -12.64
CA CYS A 224 12.59 -1.20 -12.33
C CYS A 224 11.79 -2.34 -12.96
N LYS A 225 12.35 -2.95 -14.01
CA LYS A 225 11.71 -4.02 -14.81
C LYS A 225 12.27 -5.40 -14.51
N LEU A 226 12.66 -5.62 -13.25
CA LEU A 226 13.06 -6.93 -12.79
C LEU A 226 11.86 -7.89 -12.80
N PRO A 227 12.06 -9.19 -13.04
CA PRO A 227 11.00 -10.17 -12.87
C PRO A 227 10.63 -10.28 -11.40
N GLN A 228 9.33 -10.21 -11.10
CA GLN A 228 8.80 -10.30 -9.74
C GLN A 228 8.55 -11.76 -9.35
N THR A 229 8.08 -12.57 -10.29
CA THR A 229 7.74 -13.97 -10.05
C THR A 229 8.62 -14.89 -10.87
N VAL A 230 8.68 -16.17 -10.46
CA VAL A 230 9.40 -17.22 -11.19
C VAL A 230 8.85 -17.40 -12.61
N LYS A 231 7.56 -17.11 -12.83
CA LYS A 231 6.93 -17.18 -14.16
C LYS A 231 7.44 -16.09 -15.11
N ASP A 232 7.88 -14.97 -14.57
CA ASP A 232 8.42 -13.85 -15.35
C ASP A 232 9.88 -14.11 -15.77
N ILE A 233 10.53 -15.07 -15.13
CA ILE A 233 11.90 -15.49 -15.44
C ILE A 233 11.86 -16.35 -16.71
N LYS A 234 12.01 -15.70 -17.88
CA LYS A 234 12.27 -16.41 -19.14
C LYS A 234 13.67 -17.02 -19.09
N MET A 235 13.77 -18.25 -18.58
CA MET A 235 14.99 -19.04 -18.68
C MET A 235 15.33 -19.27 -20.15
N ARG A 236 16.51 -18.82 -20.57
CA ARG A 236 17.04 -19.08 -21.92
C ARG A 236 17.31 -20.58 -22.04
N GLY A 237 16.34 -21.36 -22.52
CA GLY A 237 16.51 -22.78 -22.84
C GLY A 237 15.59 -23.80 -22.16
N GLY A 238 14.47 -23.41 -21.54
CA GLY A 238 13.50 -24.42 -21.08
C GLY A 238 12.29 -23.81 -20.38
N PHE A 239 11.10 -24.18 -20.86
CA PHE A 239 9.82 -23.91 -20.20
C PHE A 239 9.86 -24.47 -18.77
N ALA A 240 9.90 -23.58 -17.78
CA ALA A 240 9.69 -23.97 -16.40
C ALA A 240 8.18 -24.06 -16.14
N GLY A 241 7.64 -25.27 -16.30
CA GLY A 241 6.41 -25.71 -15.64
C GLY A 241 5.10 -25.39 -16.37
N ASP A 242 4.78 -26.22 -17.35
CA ASP A 242 3.38 -26.55 -17.68
C ASP A 242 3.16 -28.02 -17.30
N ARG A 243 2.73 -28.25 -16.06
CA ARG A 243 2.09 -29.48 -15.56
C ARG A 243 1.21 -29.14 -14.37
#